data_AF-A0A2H9QUR5-F1
#
_entry.id   AF-A0A2H9QUR5-F1
#
_cell.length_a   1.000
_cell.length_b   1.000
_cell.length_c   1.000
_cell.angle_alpha   90.00
_cell.angle_beta   90.00
_cell.angle_gamma   90.00
#
_symmetry.space_group_name_H-M   'P 1'
#
loop_
_entity.id
_entity.type
_entity.pdbx_description
1 polymer ?
#
loop_
_entity_poly.entity_id
_entity_poly.type
_entity_poly.pdbx_seq_one_letter_code
_entity_poly.pdbx_strand_id
1 'polypeptide(L)'
;MVIAKSELIKSAVLFEEEVLRLGLPVCKERLKRFEKKYKMKTETFLRKFEKGMLGDKPEWFDWLFEYKAYKHLRERLGAIRQIA
;
A
#
# COMPACT_ATOMS: atom_id res chain seq x y z
N MET A 1 -14.59 27.56 21.57
CA MET A 1 -14.33 26.09 21.62
C MET A 1 -14.44 25.38 20.25
N VAL A 2 -15.06 25.96 19.22
CA VAL A 2 -15.24 25.32 17.89
C VAL A 2 -13.97 25.33 17.02
N ILE A 3 -13.14 26.38 17.13
CA ILE A 3 -11.94 26.57 16.29
C ILE A 3 -10.87 25.49 16.57
N ALA A 4 -10.66 25.12 17.84
CA ALA A 4 -9.65 24.14 18.23
C ALA A 4 -9.90 22.72 17.66
N LYS A 5 -11.17 22.33 17.47
CA LYS A 5 -11.52 21.03 16.85
C LYS A 5 -11.18 20.99 15.36
N SER A 6 -11.42 22.09 14.65
CA SER A 6 -11.11 22.20 13.20
C SER A 6 -9.61 22.10 12.93
N GLU A 7 -8.80 22.82 13.72
CA GLU A 7 -7.34 22.80 13.57
C GLU A 7 -6.72 21.45 13.94
N LEU A 8 -7.28 20.73 14.93
CA LEU A 8 -6.86 19.38 15.26
C LEU A 8 -7.16 18.37 14.14
N ILE A 9 -8.33 18.50 13.48
CA ILE A 9 -8.69 17.64 12.35
C ILE A 9 -7.72 17.87 11.19
N LYS A 10 -7.42 19.14 10.86
CA LYS A 10 -6.47 19.48 9.79
C LYS A 10 -5.08 18.92 10.06
N SER A 11 -4.54 19.10 11.27
CA SER A 11 -3.21 18.60 11.61
C SER A 11 -3.13 17.07 11.57
N ALA A 12 -4.18 16.37 12.02
CA ALA A 12 -4.27 14.91 11.91
C ALA A 12 -4.28 14.43 10.44
N VAL A 13 -5.01 15.13 9.57
CA VAL A 13 -5.07 14.81 8.13
C VAL A 13 -3.71 15.03 7.45
N LEU A 14 -3.05 16.16 7.74
CA LEU A 14 -1.71 16.45 7.19
C LEU A 14 -0.66 15.44 7.67
N PHE A 15 -0.70 15.09 8.95
CA PHE A 15 0.20 14.08 9.52
C PHE A 15 -0.02 12.70 8.87
N GLU A 16 -1.27 12.28 8.72
CA GLU A 16 -1.60 11.03 8.04
C GLU A 16 -1.13 11.05 6.58
N GLU A 17 -1.31 12.17 5.86
CA GLU A 17 -0.79 12.30 4.49
C GLU A 17 0.73 12.06 4.45
N GLU A 18 1.48 12.67 5.36
CA GLU A 18 2.93 12.52 5.44
C GLU A 18 3.34 11.07 5.72
N VAL A 19 2.69 10.42 6.69
CA VAL A 19 2.92 9.00 7.01
C VAL A 19 2.70 8.12 5.78
N LEU A 20 1.57 8.29 5.08
CA LEU A 20 1.24 7.52 3.89
C LEU A 20 2.22 7.78 2.74
N ARG A 21 2.63 9.03 2.54
CA ARG A 21 3.61 9.44 1.52
C ARG A 21 4.98 8.80 1.76
N LEU A 22 5.39 8.63 3.02
CA LEU A 22 6.64 7.97 3.39
C LEU A 22 6.55 6.44 3.32
N GLY A 23 5.39 5.84 3.65
CA GLY A 23 5.19 4.39 3.59
C GLY A 23 5.07 3.83 2.17
N LEU A 24 4.47 4.57 1.24
CA LEU A 24 4.20 4.08 -0.11
C LEU A 24 5.47 3.65 -0.89
N PRO A 25 6.58 4.41 -0.89
CA PRO A 25 7.83 3.98 -1.51
C PRO A 25 8.40 2.70 -0.89
N VAL A 26 8.27 2.52 0.43
CA VAL A 26 8.76 1.31 1.12
C VAL A 26 8.03 0.07 0.62
N CYS A 27 6.70 0.11 0.50
CA CYS A 27 5.93 -0.99 -0.07
C CYS A 27 6.30 -1.23 -1.54
N LYS A 28 6.50 -0.17 -2.34
CA LYS A 28 6.94 -0.31 -3.75
C LYS A 28 8.29 -1.03 -3.86
N GLU A 29 9.26 -0.69 -3.00
CA GLU A 29 10.57 -1.37 -3.03
C GLU A 29 10.47 -2.83 -2.58
N ARG A 30 9.61 -3.15 -1.61
CA ARG A 30 9.31 -4.55 -1.22
C ARG A 30 8.70 -5.34 -2.38
N LEU A 31 7.72 -4.77 -3.07
CA LEU A 31 7.13 -5.39 -4.27
C LEU A 31 8.18 -5.63 -5.35
N LYS A 32 9.03 -4.63 -5.65
CA LYS A 32 10.11 -4.78 -6.63
C LYS A 32 11.09 -5.91 -6.27
N ARG A 33 11.34 -6.17 -4.98
CA ARG A 33 12.20 -7.30 -4.58
C ARG A 33 11.59 -8.63 -4.98
N PHE A 34 10.29 -8.83 -4.78
CA PHE A 34 9.61 -10.03 -5.26
C PHE A 34 9.59 -10.11 -6.78
N GLU A 35 9.30 -9.00 -7.46
CA GLU A 35 9.28 -8.96 -8.93
C GLU A 35 10.60 -9.37 -9.55
N LYS A 36 11.72 -8.90 -8.97
CA LYS A 36 13.07 -9.28 -9.37
C LYS A 36 13.37 -10.74 -9.04
N LYS A 37 13.08 -11.20 -7.82
CA LYS A 37 13.34 -12.57 -7.36
C LYS A 37 12.66 -13.61 -8.25
N TYR A 38 11.41 -13.35 -8.62
CA TYR A 38 10.58 -14.27 -9.39
C TYR A 38 10.49 -13.95 -10.88
N LYS A 39 11.18 -12.90 -11.33
CA LYS A 39 11.13 -12.39 -12.72
C LYS A 39 9.69 -12.24 -13.23
N MET A 40 8.81 -11.72 -12.37
CA MET A 40 7.37 -11.68 -12.59
C MET A 40 6.80 -10.38 -12.04
N LYS A 41 6.11 -9.60 -12.87
CA LYS A 41 5.42 -8.38 -12.40
C LYS A 41 4.34 -8.72 -11.37
N THR A 42 4.10 -7.82 -10.41
CA THR A 42 3.10 -8.01 -9.35
C THR A 42 1.70 -8.28 -9.92
N GLU A 43 1.30 -7.62 -11.02
CA GLU A 43 0.00 -7.88 -11.65
C GLU A 43 -0.11 -9.30 -12.21
N THR A 44 0.99 -9.84 -12.74
CA THR A 44 1.04 -11.23 -13.22
C THR A 44 1.05 -12.22 -12.07
N PHE A 45 1.76 -11.90 -10.99
CA PHE A 45 1.72 -12.67 -9.75
C PHE A 45 0.28 -12.80 -9.24
N LEU A 46 -0.45 -11.69 -9.08
CA LEU A 46 -1.82 -11.69 -8.56
C LEU A 46 -2.75 -12.57 -9.39
N ARG A 47 -2.72 -12.44 -10.72
CA ARG A 47 -3.54 -13.28 -11.62
C ARG A 47 -3.21 -14.77 -11.49
N LYS A 48 -1.95 -15.14 -11.26
CA LYS A 48 -1.55 -16.55 -11.07
C LYS A 48 -1.94 -17.06 -9.69
N PHE A 49 -1.76 -16.23 -8.66
CA PHE A 49 -2.14 -16.55 -7.28
C PHE A 49 -3.64 -16.83 -7.17
N GLU A 50 -4.47 -15.94 -7.72
CA GLU A 50 -5.94 -16.08 -7.73
C GLU A 50 -6.43 -17.33 -8.48
N LYS A 51 -5.69 -17.78 -9.49
CA LYS A 51 -6.00 -19.00 -10.26
C LYS A 51 -5.47 -20.28 -9.63
N GLY A 52 -4.83 -20.20 -8.45
CA GLY A 52 -4.17 -21.37 -7.83
C GLY A 52 -3.03 -21.96 -8.68
N MET A 53 -2.42 -21.15 -9.56
CA MET A 53 -1.35 -21.58 -10.46
C MET A 53 0.05 -21.46 -9.83
N LEU A 54 0.11 -21.01 -8.58
CA LEU A 54 1.32 -20.94 -7.79
C LEU A 54 1.24 -22.08 -6.77
N GLY A 55 2.31 -22.88 -6.66
CA GLY A 55 2.39 -23.90 -5.60
C GLY A 55 2.49 -23.28 -4.20
N ASP A 56 2.83 -24.07 -3.18
CA ASP A 56 2.56 -23.66 -1.78
C ASP A 56 3.72 -22.93 -1.09
N LYS A 57 4.47 -22.08 -1.80
CA LYS A 57 5.54 -21.31 -1.16
C LYS A 57 4.93 -20.25 -0.22
N PRO A 58 5.33 -20.18 1.06
CA PRO A 58 4.84 -19.17 1.99
C PRO A 58 5.00 -17.73 1.48
N GLU A 59 6.08 -17.49 0.74
CA GLU A 59 6.42 -16.18 0.15
C GLU A 59 5.35 -15.62 -0.80
N TRP A 60 4.44 -16.45 -1.32
CA TRP A 60 3.30 -15.94 -2.09
C TRP A 60 2.33 -15.16 -1.23
N PHE A 61 2.11 -15.58 0.01
CA PHE A 61 1.29 -14.84 0.96
C PHE A 61 1.99 -13.54 1.38
N ASP A 62 3.30 -13.57 1.56
CA ASP A 62 4.09 -12.36 1.85
C ASP A 62 3.98 -11.35 0.70
N TRP A 63 4.12 -11.79 -0.56
CA TRP A 63 3.97 -10.91 -1.72
C TRP A 63 2.55 -10.36 -1.83
N LEU A 64 1.53 -11.18 -1.60
CA LEU A 64 0.14 -10.73 -1.56
C LEU A 64 -0.09 -9.69 -0.45
N PHE A 65 0.47 -9.92 0.73
CA PHE A 65 0.36 -9.01 1.86
C PHE A 65 0.99 -7.66 1.55
N GLU A 66 2.20 -7.64 0.98
CA GLU A 66 2.86 -6.40 0.57
C GLU A 66 2.09 -5.64 -0.51
N TYR A 67 1.46 -6.35 -1.45
CA TYR A 67 0.59 -5.71 -2.44
C TYR A 67 -0.66 -5.11 -1.80
N LYS A 68 -1.30 -5.83 -0.87
CA LYS A 68 -2.47 -5.32 -0.14
C LYS A 68 -2.12 -4.08 0.68
N ALA A 69 -0.97 -4.08 1.36
CA ALA A 69 -0.47 -2.92 2.09
C ALA A 69 -0.24 -1.73 1.14
N TYR A 70 0.45 -1.94 0.01
CA TYR A 70 0.64 -0.91 -1.01
C TYR A 70 -0.69 -0.32 -1.50
N LYS A 71 -1.65 -1.18 -1.86
CA LYS A 71 -2.96 -0.78 -2.36
C LYS A 71 -3.72 0.05 -1.33
N HIS A 72 -3.76 -0.41 -0.09
CA HIS A 72 -4.42 0.29 1.04
C HIS A 72 -3.83 1.68 1.27
N LEU A 73 -2.49 1.79 1.35
CA LEU A 73 -1.82 3.09 1.52
C LEU A 73 -2.11 4.03 0.34
N ARG A 74 -2.10 3.51 -0.89
CA ARG A 74 -2.39 4.29 -2.10
C ARG A 74 -3.82 4.83 -2.10
N GLU A 75 -4.78 3.99 -1.74
CA GLU A 75 -6.20 4.35 -1.69
C GLU A 75 -6.46 5.40 -0.60
N ARG A 76 -5.90 5.22 0.60
CA ARG A 76 -6.00 6.22 1.68
C ARG A 76 -5.38 7.56 1.29
N LEU A 77 -4.19 7.54 0.69
CA LEU A 77 -3.53 8.78 0.23
C LEU A 77 -4.36 9.47 -0.85
N GLY A 78 -4.97 8.69 -1.75
CA GLY A 78 -5.88 9.20 -2.77
C GLY A 78 -7.14 9.84 -2.19
N ALA A 79 -7.70 9.27 -1.12
CA ALA A 79 -8.86 9.82 -0.43
C ALA A 79 -8.51 11.13 0.31
N ILE A 80 -7.38 11.18 1.03
CA ILE A 80 -6.95 12.38 1.75
C ILE A 80 -6.76 13.56 0.79
N ARG A 81 -6.12 13.34 -0.36
CA ARG A 81 -5.89 14.37 -1.38
C ARG A 81 -7.15 14.89 -2.08
N GLN A 82 -8.29 14.24 -1.91
CA GLN A 82 -9.57 14.73 -2.41
C GLN A 82 -10.30 15.60 -1.38
N ILE A 83 -9.87 15.57 -0.12
CA ILE A 83 -10.53 16.24 1.01
C ILE A 83 -9.69 17.41 1.53
N ALA A 84 -8.36 17.31 1.46
CA ALA A 84 -7.41 18.37 1.78
C ALA A 84 -7.27 19.37 0.62
#